data_AF-A0A7S4P0X6-F1
#
_entry.id   AF-A0A7S4P0X6-F1
#
_cell.length_a   1.000
_cell.length_b   1.000
_cell.length_c   1.000
_cell.angle_alpha   90.00
_cell.angle_beta   90.00
_cell.angle_gamma   90.00
#
_symmetry.space_group_name_H-M   'P 1'
#
loop_
_entity.id
_entity.type
_entity.pdbx_description
1 polymer ?
#
loop_
_entity_poly.entity_id
_entity_poly.type
_entity_poly.pdbx_seq_one_letter_code
_entity_poly.pdbx_strand_id
1 'polypeptide(L)'
;EEEQGRPGCMDRTFARGFFIRCTSIFGIIINYLLFVMGFVITAYGLRLGSQEREQMTFLSQQSQNATLQEELFNSINNLSGLTVGLAVIGILSIFVATLGMCGSVRGSSSCLQCYSVVLVIMLVSQAAIVGLLSTRVADLDQSAKEVIKSSAAARNLVKQSGQQALYFGVLAFGVEFVGFIFALLARAALNRKKREEEWNMDLGELKSIGDIRSNVSDHFKKSKHKSNAIRLED
;
A
#
# COMPACT_ATOMS: atom_id res chain seq x y z
N GLU A 1 -38.41 6.55 -34.44
CA GLU A 1 -37.49 6.72 -35.57
C GLU A 1 -36.74 8.03 -35.28
N GLU A 2 -35.45 8.12 -34.96
CA GLU A 2 -34.26 7.32 -35.19
C GLU A 2 -33.37 7.38 -33.92
N GLU A 3 -33.11 6.24 -33.27
CA GLU A 3 -31.85 6.05 -32.53
C GLU A 3 -31.30 4.68 -32.95
N GLN A 4 -31.03 4.56 -34.24
CA GLN A 4 -30.25 3.47 -34.79
C GLN A 4 -28.76 3.77 -34.61
N GLY A 5 -28.11 2.91 -33.83
CA GLY A 5 -26.77 2.41 -34.15
C GLY A 5 -25.59 3.37 -34.02
N ARG A 6 -24.98 3.42 -32.83
CA ARG A 6 -23.50 3.42 -32.74
C ARG A 6 -22.98 2.05 -32.29
N PRO A 7 -22.81 1.09 -33.21
CA PRO A 7 -22.01 -0.09 -32.94
C PRO A 7 -20.53 0.32 -32.88
N GLY A 8 -19.94 0.35 -31.68
CA GLY A 8 -18.50 0.61 -31.57
C GLY A 8 -17.96 0.99 -30.19
N CYS A 9 -18.80 1.20 -29.17
CA CYS A 9 -18.32 1.65 -27.85
C CYS A 9 -18.55 0.66 -26.69
N MET A 10 -19.02 -0.57 -26.96
CA MET A 10 -19.29 -1.55 -25.89
C MET A 10 -18.05 -2.25 -25.33
N ASP A 11 -16.94 -2.33 -26.08
CA ASP A 11 -15.74 -3.06 -25.61
C ASP A 11 -14.96 -2.32 -24.51
N ARG A 12 -14.89 -0.98 -24.57
CA ARG A 12 -14.05 -0.23 -23.62
C ARG A 12 -14.64 -0.22 -22.20
N THR A 13 -15.95 -0.29 -22.06
CA THR A 13 -16.63 -0.23 -20.76
C THR A 13 -16.53 -1.58 -20.04
N PHE A 14 -16.65 -2.69 -20.78
CA PHE A 14 -16.50 -4.03 -20.24
C PHE A 14 -15.05 -4.33 -19.81
N ALA A 15 -14.07 -4.01 -20.66
CA ALA A 15 -12.65 -4.19 -20.35
C ALA A 15 -12.21 -3.42 -19.10
N ARG A 16 -12.76 -2.19 -18.91
CA ARG A 16 -12.47 -1.37 -17.72
C ARG A 16 -13.04 -1.96 -16.43
N GLY A 17 -14.28 -2.46 -16.47
CA GLY A 17 -14.91 -3.09 -15.31
C GLY A 17 -14.16 -4.36 -14.88
N PHE A 18 -13.69 -5.15 -15.84
CA PHE A 18 -12.85 -6.32 -15.59
C PHE A 18 -11.51 -5.95 -14.94
N PHE A 19 -10.80 -4.96 -15.50
CA PHE A 19 -9.50 -4.54 -14.98
C PHE A 19 -9.58 -4.03 -13.53
N ILE A 20 -10.61 -3.25 -13.19
CA ILE A 20 -10.81 -2.75 -11.83
C ILE A 20 -11.01 -3.92 -10.85
N ARG A 21 -11.85 -4.91 -11.20
CA ARG A 21 -12.06 -6.09 -10.37
C ARG A 21 -10.79 -6.91 -10.21
N CYS A 22 -10.02 -7.12 -11.28
CA CYS A 22 -8.74 -7.82 -11.23
C CYS A 22 -7.74 -7.11 -10.31
N THR A 23 -7.61 -5.78 -10.41
CA THR A 23 -6.68 -5.02 -9.54
C THR A 23 -7.05 -5.12 -8.06
N SER A 24 -8.35 -5.11 -7.72
CA SER A 24 -8.81 -5.28 -6.34
C SER A 24 -8.53 -6.70 -5.81
N ILE A 25 -8.85 -7.74 -6.59
CA ILE A 25 -8.60 -9.13 -6.20
C ILE A 25 -7.10 -9.37 -6.00
N PHE A 26 -6.28 -8.90 -6.93
CA PHE A 26 -4.83 -9.03 -6.84
C PHE A 26 -4.26 -8.32 -5.59
N GLY A 27 -4.75 -7.11 -5.31
CA GLY A 27 -4.41 -6.38 -4.09
C GLY A 27 -4.79 -7.13 -2.81
N ILE A 28 -5.95 -7.80 -2.79
CA ILE A 28 -6.37 -8.63 -1.65
C ILE A 28 -5.41 -9.81 -1.46
N ILE A 29 -5.07 -10.53 -2.54
CA ILE A 29 -4.18 -11.70 -2.48
C ILE A 29 -2.80 -11.29 -1.96
N ILE A 30 -2.19 -10.24 -2.52
CA ILE A 30 -0.87 -9.77 -2.08
C ILE A 30 -0.89 -9.34 -0.61
N ASN A 31 -1.86 -8.53 -0.20
CA ASN A 31 -1.94 -8.07 1.17
C ASN A 31 -2.21 -9.23 2.14
N TYR A 32 -2.97 -10.25 1.73
CA TYR A 32 -3.17 -11.46 2.52
C TYR A 32 -1.86 -12.25 2.70
N LEU A 33 -1.06 -12.41 1.64
CA LEU A 33 0.25 -13.05 1.74
C LEU A 33 1.20 -12.25 2.65
N LEU A 34 1.22 -10.92 2.53
CA LEU A 34 2.00 -10.06 3.42
C LEU A 34 1.55 -10.16 4.89
N PHE A 35 0.25 -10.30 5.13
CA PHE A 35 -0.29 -10.49 6.47
C PHE A 35 0.21 -11.80 7.10
N VAL A 36 0.12 -12.92 6.36
CA VAL A 36 0.60 -14.22 6.82
C VAL A 36 2.11 -14.19 7.06
N MET A 37 2.87 -13.62 6.12
CA MET A 37 4.33 -13.46 6.27
C MET A 37 4.68 -12.58 7.48
N GLY A 38 3.94 -11.49 7.72
CA GLY A 38 4.12 -10.65 8.89
C GLY A 38 3.90 -11.41 10.20
N PHE A 39 2.90 -12.29 10.26
CA PHE A 39 2.69 -13.18 11.41
C PHE A 39 3.86 -14.15 11.62
N VAL A 40 4.36 -14.78 10.55
CA VAL A 40 5.50 -15.69 10.62
C VAL A 40 6.76 -14.95 11.10
N ILE A 41 7.05 -13.77 10.55
CA ILE A 41 8.19 -12.93 10.93
C ILE A 41 8.08 -12.52 12.41
N THR A 42 6.90 -12.07 12.84
CA THR A 42 6.66 -11.67 14.23
C THR A 42 6.85 -12.85 15.18
N ALA A 43 6.28 -14.01 14.86
CA ALA A 43 6.41 -15.23 15.67
C ALA A 43 7.88 -15.68 15.76
N TYR A 44 8.63 -15.59 14.65
CA TYR A 44 10.05 -15.91 14.62
C TYR A 44 10.87 -14.92 15.45
N GLY A 45 10.61 -13.61 15.33
CA GLY A 45 11.26 -12.59 16.15
C GLY A 45 11.01 -12.78 17.65
N LEU A 46 9.76 -13.10 18.04
CA LEU A 46 9.43 -13.40 19.44
C LEU A 46 10.11 -14.67 19.95
N ARG A 47 10.23 -15.71 19.10
CA ARG A 47 10.92 -16.96 19.45
C ARG A 47 12.42 -16.73 19.68
N LEU A 48 13.07 -15.97 18.80
CA LEU A 48 14.48 -15.60 18.98
C LEU A 48 14.70 -14.84 20.28
N GLY A 49 13.81 -13.90 20.61
CA GLY A 49 13.90 -13.13 21.86
C GLY A 49 13.69 -13.94 23.12
N SER A 50 12.91 -15.02 23.07
CA SER A 50 12.79 -15.93 24.20
C SER A 50 14.09 -16.69 24.45
N GLN A 51 14.76 -17.16 23.39
CA GLN A 51 15.99 -17.93 23.48
C GLN A 51 17.17 -17.08 23.98
N GLU A 52 17.26 -15.82 23.55
CA GLU A 52 18.30 -14.89 24.01
C GLU A 52 18.19 -14.58 25.52
N ARG A 53 16.96 -14.47 26.04
CA ARG A 53 16.74 -14.21 27.47
C ARG A 53 17.28 -15.33 28.35
N GLU A 54 17.11 -16.59 27.92
CA GLU A 54 17.65 -17.74 28.65
C GLU A 54 19.19 -17.68 28.69
N GLN A 55 19.85 -17.44 27.56
CA GLN A 55 21.31 -17.34 27.50
C GLN A 55 21.88 -16.18 28.34
N MET A 56 21.20 -15.03 28.34
CA MET A 56 21.61 -13.89 29.18
C MET A 56 21.56 -14.22 30.67
N THR A 57 20.56 -14.96 31.12
CA THR A 57 20.47 -15.35 32.55
C THR A 57 21.63 -16.25 32.96
N PHE A 58 22.02 -17.23 32.14
CA PHE A 58 23.17 -18.09 32.41
C PHE A 58 24.51 -17.33 32.37
N LEU A 59 24.71 -16.44 31.40
CA LEU A 59 25.94 -15.65 31.28
C LEU A 59 26.09 -14.61 32.40
N SER A 60 24.99 -13.99 32.85
CA SER A 60 25.01 -13.07 33.99
C SER A 60 25.43 -13.76 35.29
N GLN A 61 25.20 -15.07 35.40
CA GLN A 61 25.60 -15.87 36.55
C GLN A 61 27.07 -16.32 36.48
N GLN A 62 27.71 -16.25 35.30
CA GLN A 62 29.07 -16.74 35.06
C GLN A 62 30.13 -15.61 34.94
N SER A 63 29.73 -14.36 34.71
CA SER A 63 30.67 -13.25 34.48
C SER A 63 31.14 -12.56 35.78
N GLN A 64 32.30 -12.97 36.32
CA GLN A 64 33.03 -12.24 37.36
C GLN A 64 34.05 -11.20 36.82
N ASN A 65 34.28 -11.13 35.50
CA ASN A 65 35.31 -10.26 34.90
C ASN A 65 34.71 -9.03 34.19
N ALA A 66 34.99 -7.83 34.71
CA ALA A 66 34.39 -6.56 34.28
C ALA A 66 34.73 -6.13 32.84
N THR A 67 35.87 -6.56 32.28
CA THR A 67 36.29 -6.20 30.91
C THR A 67 35.56 -7.00 29.83
N LEU A 68 35.22 -8.26 30.11
CA LEU A 68 34.45 -9.10 29.18
C LEU A 68 32.97 -8.68 29.16
N GLN A 69 32.50 -8.09 30.26
CA GLN A 69 31.14 -7.61 30.41
C GLN A 69 30.83 -6.46 29.44
N GLU A 70 31.75 -5.53 29.21
CA GLU A 70 31.52 -4.37 28.33
C GLU A 70 31.41 -4.75 26.84
N GLU A 71 32.26 -5.64 26.34
CA GLU A 71 32.13 -6.18 24.97
C GLU A 71 30.85 -7.01 24.81
N LEU A 72 30.50 -7.80 25.83
CA LEU A 72 29.27 -8.60 25.83
C LEU A 72 28.02 -7.71 25.84
N PHE A 73 28.00 -6.62 26.61
CA PHE A 73 26.89 -5.67 26.65
C PHE A 73 26.67 -4.97 25.30
N ASN A 74 27.73 -4.56 24.61
CA ASN A 74 27.61 -3.99 23.26
C ASN A 74 27.12 -5.03 22.24
N SER A 75 27.57 -6.27 22.33
CA SER A 75 27.11 -7.34 21.44
C SER A 75 25.66 -7.75 21.71
N ILE A 76 25.25 -7.76 23.00
CA ILE A 76 23.87 -8.03 23.44
C ILE A 76 22.94 -6.91 23.00
N ASN A 77 23.31 -5.64 23.16
CA ASN A 77 22.49 -4.51 22.73
C ASN A 77 22.22 -4.55 21.22
N ASN A 78 23.21 -4.96 20.42
CA ASN A 78 23.04 -5.13 18.98
C ASN A 78 22.15 -6.33 18.62
N LEU A 79 22.27 -7.45 19.34
CA LEU A 79 21.50 -8.67 19.10
C LEU A 79 20.02 -8.51 19.53
N SER A 80 19.80 -7.97 20.73
CA SER A 80 18.47 -7.62 21.23
C SER A 80 17.82 -6.55 20.36
N GLY A 81 18.60 -5.60 19.82
CA GLY A 81 18.11 -4.62 18.85
C GLY A 81 17.60 -5.27 17.56
N LEU A 82 18.28 -6.30 17.05
CA LEU A 82 17.87 -7.04 15.86
C LEU A 82 16.59 -7.85 16.10
N THR A 83 16.50 -8.52 17.24
CA THR A 83 15.35 -9.34 17.63
C THR A 83 14.10 -8.49 17.85
N VAL A 84 14.22 -7.39 18.58
CA VAL A 84 13.13 -6.41 18.72
C VAL A 84 12.78 -5.78 17.37
N GLY A 85 13.78 -5.48 16.54
CA GLY A 85 13.59 -4.95 15.19
C GLY A 85 12.74 -5.86 14.30
N LEU A 86 13.05 -7.16 14.27
CA LEU A 86 12.27 -8.16 13.51
C LEU A 86 10.81 -8.22 13.96
N ALA A 87 10.55 -8.19 15.27
CA ALA A 87 9.20 -8.18 15.80
C ALA A 87 8.43 -6.91 15.39
N VAL A 88 9.07 -5.73 15.48
CA VAL A 88 8.46 -4.45 15.08
C VAL A 88 8.16 -4.42 13.58
N ILE A 89 9.09 -4.88 12.73
CA ILE A 89 8.88 -4.96 11.28
C ILE A 89 7.71 -5.89 10.95
N GLY A 90 7.61 -7.04 11.63
CA GLY A 90 6.50 -7.96 11.46
C GLY A 90 5.15 -7.34 11.81
N ILE A 91 5.05 -6.66 12.95
CA ILE A 91 3.83 -5.97 13.40
C ILE A 91 3.44 -4.86 12.41
N LEU A 92 4.41 -4.05 11.96
CA LEU A 92 4.16 -3.02 10.95
C LEU A 92 3.65 -3.62 9.64
N SER A 93 4.20 -4.75 9.21
CA SER A 93 3.77 -5.46 8.00
C SER A 93 2.33 -5.96 8.13
N ILE A 94 1.95 -6.52 9.29
CA ILE A 94 0.57 -6.95 9.59
C ILE A 94 -0.38 -5.75 9.54
N PHE A 95 0.01 -4.62 10.12
CA PHE A 95 -0.79 -3.40 10.14
C PHE A 95 -1.03 -2.85 8.73
N VAL A 96 0.04 -2.72 7.92
CA VAL A 96 -0.04 -2.27 6.52
C VAL A 96 -0.91 -3.21 5.68
N ALA A 97 -0.72 -4.52 5.82
CA ALA A 97 -1.51 -5.52 5.13
C ALA A 97 -3.00 -5.44 5.49
N THR A 98 -3.32 -5.20 6.77
CA THR A 98 -4.70 -5.04 7.25
C THR A 98 -5.35 -3.80 6.63
N LEU A 99 -4.64 -2.67 6.55
CA LEU A 99 -5.12 -1.46 5.87
C LEU A 99 -5.37 -1.71 4.38
N GLY A 100 -4.44 -2.37 3.69
CA GLY A 100 -4.56 -2.70 2.27
C GLY A 100 -5.73 -3.63 1.97
N MET A 101 -5.93 -4.66 2.81
CA MET A 101 -7.05 -5.59 2.69
C MET A 101 -8.40 -4.91 2.98
N CYS A 102 -8.50 -4.12 4.06
CA CYS A 102 -9.72 -3.39 4.40
C CYS A 102 -10.10 -2.39 3.31
N GLY A 103 -9.11 -1.67 2.76
CA GLY A 103 -9.32 -0.72 1.66
C GLY A 103 -9.82 -1.41 0.39
N SER A 104 -9.25 -2.57 0.05
CA SER A 104 -9.60 -3.32 -1.16
C SER A 104 -10.99 -3.98 -1.06
N VAL A 105 -11.34 -4.55 0.10
CA VAL A 105 -12.62 -5.26 0.32
C VAL A 105 -13.78 -4.28 0.45
N ARG A 106 -13.64 -3.22 1.26
CA ARG A 106 -14.75 -2.27 1.51
C ARG A 106 -14.86 -1.18 0.45
N GLY A 107 -13.86 -1.01 -0.41
CA GLY A 107 -13.79 0.12 -1.33
C GLY A 107 -13.78 1.48 -0.60
N SER A 108 -13.37 1.50 0.68
CA SER A 108 -13.36 2.71 1.49
C SER A 108 -12.21 3.62 1.05
N SER A 109 -12.56 4.83 0.61
CA SER A 109 -11.56 5.82 0.19
C SER A 109 -10.62 6.22 1.33
N SER A 110 -11.09 6.28 2.58
CA SER A 110 -10.25 6.69 3.71
C SER A 110 -9.17 5.65 4.02
N CYS A 111 -9.53 4.36 4.05
CA CYS A 111 -8.57 3.27 4.27
C CYS A 111 -7.51 3.21 3.18
N LEU A 112 -7.90 3.40 1.92
CA LEU A 112 -6.97 3.42 0.79
C LEU A 112 -6.00 4.61 0.85
N GLN A 113 -6.48 5.77 1.32
CA GLN A 113 -5.63 6.95 1.53
C GLN A 113 -4.61 6.72 2.66
N CYS A 114 -5.05 6.21 3.81
CA CYS A 114 -4.14 5.86 4.89
C CYS A 114 -3.10 4.83 4.45
N TYR A 115 -3.53 3.78 3.75
CA TYR A 115 -2.63 2.76 3.19
C TYR A 115 -1.58 3.38 2.25
N SER A 116 -2.02 4.25 1.32
CA SER A 116 -1.10 4.94 0.41
C SER A 116 -0.11 5.86 1.13
N VAL A 117 -0.53 6.59 2.16
CA VAL A 117 0.36 7.48 2.94
C VAL A 117 1.39 6.64 3.70
N VAL A 118 0.97 5.56 4.35
CA VAL A 118 1.88 4.67 5.09
C VAL A 118 2.90 4.03 4.15
N LEU A 119 2.48 3.57 2.95
CA LEU A 119 3.42 3.05 1.95
C LEU A 119 4.45 4.09 1.50
N VAL A 120 4.07 5.37 1.32
CA VAL A 120 5.02 6.43 0.95
C VAL A 120 6.04 6.66 2.05
N ILE A 121 5.59 6.70 3.31
CA ILE A 121 6.50 6.88 4.46
C ILE A 121 7.49 5.71 4.54
N MET A 122 7.02 4.47 4.37
CA MET A 122 7.87 3.29 4.32
C MET A 122 8.87 3.39 3.17
N LEU A 123 8.42 3.73 1.97
CA LEU A 123 9.26 3.81 0.78
C LEU A 123 10.36 4.89 0.91
N VAL A 124 10.04 6.06 1.47
CA VAL A 124 11.03 7.12 1.74
C VAL A 124 12.04 6.67 2.81
N SER A 125 11.57 6.03 3.88
CA SER A 125 12.46 5.54 4.93
C SER A 125 13.40 4.43 4.42
N GLN A 126 12.91 3.51 3.58
CA GLN A 126 13.73 2.48 2.95
C GLN A 126 14.74 3.07 1.97
N ALA A 127 14.34 4.05 1.14
CA ALA A 127 15.25 4.73 0.23
C ALA A 127 16.39 5.43 1.00
N ALA A 128 16.07 6.06 2.13
CA ALA A 128 17.07 6.67 3.01
C ALA A 128 18.01 5.63 3.62
N ILE A 129 17.48 4.51 4.13
CA ILE A 129 18.28 3.42 4.70
C ILE A 129 19.20 2.79 3.64
N VAL A 130 18.68 2.43 2.47
CA VAL A 130 19.47 1.86 1.37
C VAL A 130 20.53 2.84 0.89
N GLY A 131 20.19 4.14 0.79
CA GLY A 131 21.15 5.19 0.43
C GLY A 131 22.29 5.31 1.44
N LEU A 132 21.97 5.34 2.74
CA LEU A 132 22.96 5.37 3.81
C LEU A 132 23.79 4.08 3.87
N LEU A 133 23.18 2.92 3.62
CA LEU A 133 23.89 1.64 3.62
C LEU A 133 24.89 1.59 2.46
N SER A 134 24.51 2.09 1.28
CA SER A 134 25.37 2.13 0.10
C SER A 134 26.65 2.92 0.33
N THR A 135 26.58 4.08 1.00
CA THR A 135 27.78 4.88 1.31
C THR A 135 28.66 4.19 2.35
N ARG A 136 28.05 3.60 3.39
CA ARG A 136 28.78 2.89 4.45
C ARG A 136 29.48 1.63 3.96
N VAL A 137 28.87 0.88 3.03
CA VAL A 137 29.48 -0.32 2.44
C VAL A 137 30.76 0.02 1.67
N ALA A 138 30.81 1.19 1.01
CA ALA A 138 32.03 1.67 0.35
C ALA A 138 33.15 1.94 1.37
N ASP A 139 32.84 2.60 2.48
CA ASP A 139 33.80 2.89 3.56
C ASP A 139 34.29 1.60 4.24
N LEU A 140 33.38 0.64 4.48
CA LEU A 140 33.71 -0.66 5.08
C LEU A 140 34.63 -1.51 4.20
N ASP A 141 34.47 -1.47 2.87
CA ASP A 141 35.37 -2.19 1.95
C ASP A 141 36.80 -1.58 1.98
N GLN A 142 36.91 -0.30 2.35
CA GLN A 142 38.17 0.41 2.51
C GLN A 142 38.84 0.11 3.86
N SER A 143 38.10 0.19 4.97
CA SER A 143 38.62 -0.17 6.30
C SER A 143 38.91 -1.68 6.44
N ALA A 144 38.10 -2.55 5.83
CA ALA A 144 38.35 -4.00 5.82
C ALA A 144 39.60 -4.39 4.99
N LYS A 145 39.98 -3.58 4.00
CA LYS A 145 41.23 -3.78 3.25
C LYS A 145 42.47 -3.57 4.12
N GLU A 146 42.42 -2.63 5.07
CA GLU A 146 43.51 -2.35 6.00
C GLU A 146 43.59 -3.37 7.15
N VAL A 147 42.46 -3.70 7.76
CA VAL A 147 42.44 -4.60 8.93
C VAL A 147 42.64 -6.07 8.55
N ILE A 148 42.19 -6.49 7.36
CA ILE A 148 42.10 -7.91 7.00
C ILE A 148 43.15 -8.28 5.93
N LYS A 149 44.41 -7.84 6.07
CA LYS A 149 45.50 -8.37 5.23
C LYS A 149 45.81 -9.86 5.54
N SER A 150 45.33 -10.40 6.67
CA SER A 150 45.62 -11.75 7.15
C SER A 150 44.52 -12.82 6.94
N SER A 151 43.31 -12.48 6.47
CA SER A 151 42.26 -13.48 6.21
C SER A 151 41.35 -13.11 5.03
N ALA A 152 41.75 -13.53 3.83
CA ALA A 152 40.95 -13.33 2.62
C ALA A 152 39.54 -13.96 2.70
N ALA A 153 39.37 -15.02 3.50
CA ALA A 153 38.10 -15.72 3.68
C ALA A 153 37.05 -14.87 4.43
N ALA A 154 37.44 -14.18 5.51
CA ALA A 154 36.53 -13.32 6.26
C ALA A 154 36.05 -12.12 5.42
N ARG A 155 36.92 -11.59 4.56
CA ARG A 155 36.60 -10.47 3.67
C ARG A 155 35.53 -10.85 2.64
N ASN A 156 35.62 -12.05 2.07
CA ASN A 156 34.63 -12.53 1.10
C ASN A 156 33.25 -12.73 1.75
N LEU A 157 33.20 -13.21 3.00
CA LEU A 157 31.94 -13.41 3.73
C LEU A 157 31.20 -12.09 4.01
N VAL A 158 31.90 -11.07 4.49
CA VAL A 158 31.30 -9.75 4.78
C VAL A 158 30.81 -9.06 3.50
N LYS A 159 31.60 -9.16 2.42
CA LYS A 159 31.21 -8.60 1.12
C LYS A 159 29.97 -9.30 0.55
N GLN A 160 29.92 -10.63 0.69
CA GLN A 160 28.78 -11.43 0.23
C GLN A 160 27.50 -11.10 1.02
N SER A 161 27.57 -10.98 2.36
CA SER A 161 26.41 -10.66 3.17
C SER A 161 25.90 -9.23 2.93
N GLY A 162 26.81 -8.25 2.80
CA GLY A 162 26.46 -6.86 2.47
C GLY A 162 25.78 -6.73 1.11
N GLN A 163 26.28 -7.43 0.08
CA GLN A 163 25.64 -7.45 -1.23
C GLN A 163 24.26 -8.12 -1.19
N GLN A 164 24.12 -9.25 -0.49
CA GLN A 164 22.82 -9.91 -0.32
C GLN A 164 21.80 -8.99 0.35
N ALA A 165 22.18 -8.28 1.43
CA ALA A 165 21.30 -7.33 2.11
C ALA A 165 20.83 -6.20 1.17
N LEU A 166 21.72 -5.69 0.32
CA LEU A 166 21.37 -4.65 -0.65
C LEU A 166 20.39 -5.18 -1.71
N TYR A 167 20.60 -6.40 -2.23
CA TYR A 167 19.65 -7.03 -3.15
C TYR A 167 18.27 -7.24 -2.51
N PHE A 168 18.21 -7.71 -1.26
CA PHE A 168 16.94 -7.81 -0.54
C PHE A 168 16.26 -6.46 -0.35
N GLY A 169 17.02 -5.41 -0.02
CA GLY A 169 16.49 -4.05 0.11
C GLY A 169 15.91 -3.52 -1.20
N VAL A 170 16.60 -3.71 -2.32
CA VAL A 170 16.12 -3.28 -3.65
C VAL A 170 14.88 -4.08 -4.09
N LEU A 171 14.85 -5.39 -3.84
CA LEU A 171 13.67 -6.22 -4.12
C LEU A 171 12.46 -5.79 -3.28
N ALA A 172 12.65 -5.55 -1.98
CA ALA A 172 11.60 -5.06 -1.10
C ALA A 172 11.04 -3.71 -1.59
N PHE A 173 11.94 -2.78 -1.94
CA PHE A 173 11.56 -1.49 -2.54
C PHE A 173 10.74 -1.66 -3.82
N GLY A 174 11.13 -2.59 -4.70
CA GLY A 174 10.39 -2.90 -5.92
C GLY A 174 8.98 -3.40 -5.66
N VAL A 175 8.80 -4.30 -4.69
CA VAL A 175 7.49 -4.83 -4.30
C VAL A 175 6.61 -3.73 -3.71
N GLU A 176 7.16 -2.89 -2.83
CA GLU A 176 6.41 -1.76 -2.24
C GLU A 176 6.03 -0.72 -3.28
N PHE A 177 6.94 -0.40 -4.21
CA PHE A 177 6.66 0.53 -5.29
C PHE A 177 5.52 0.02 -6.18
N VAL A 178 5.51 -1.27 -6.51
CA VAL A 178 4.40 -1.89 -7.26
C VAL A 178 3.10 -1.77 -6.45
N GLY A 179 3.11 -2.10 -5.15
CA GLY A 179 1.96 -1.95 -4.26
C GLY A 179 1.43 -0.50 -4.20
N PHE A 180 2.34 0.48 -4.18
CA PHE A 180 2.01 1.90 -4.21
C PHE A 180 1.32 2.30 -5.53
N ILE A 181 1.83 1.87 -6.68
CA ILE A 181 1.17 2.10 -7.97
C ILE A 181 -0.24 1.50 -7.98
N PHE A 182 -0.42 0.28 -7.45
CA PHE A 182 -1.75 -0.33 -7.33
C PHE A 182 -2.68 0.50 -6.42
N ALA A 183 -2.18 1.01 -5.29
CA ALA A 183 -2.96 1.88 -4.42
C ALA A 183 -3.42 3.17 -5.12
N LEU A 184 -2.54 3.78 -5.93
CA LEU A 184 -2.88 4.95 -6.74
C LEU A 184 -3.92 4.63 -7.82
N LEU A 185 -3.77 3.51 -8.52
CA LEU A 185 -4.73 3.08 -9.54
C LEU A 185 -6.11 2.79 -8.94
N ALA A 186 -6.16 2.09 -7.81
CA ALA A 186 -7.39 1.81 -7.10
C ALA A 186 -8.06 3.10 -6.59
N ARG A 187 -7.28 4.08 -6.11
CA ARG A 187 -7.81 5.40 -5.74
C ARG A 187 -8.38 6.15 -6.95
N ALA A 188 -7.67 6.14 -8.08
CA ALA A 188 -8.13 6.77 -9.30
C ALA A 188 -9.43 6.13 -9.82
N ALA A 189 -9.57 4.81 -9.68
CA ALA A 189 -10.80 4.09 -10.03
C ALA A 189 -11.99 4.49 -9.13
N LEU A 190 -11.78 4.56 -7.80
CA LEU A 190 -12.82 4.98 -6.86
C LEU A 190 -13.30 6.42 -7.10
N ASN A 191 -12.36 7.35 -7.34
CA ASN A 191 -12.70 8.74 -7.65
C ASN A 191 -13.45 8.91 -8.97
N ARG A 192 -13.28 7.99 -9.93
CA ARG A 192 -14.09 8.00 -11.16
C ARG A 192 -15.51 7.55 -10.88
N LYS A 193 -15.69 6.45 -10.12
CA LYS A 193 -17.01 5.95 -9.76
C LYS A 193 -17.83 6.99 -9.00
N LYS A 194 -17.21 7.68 -8.01
CA LYS A 194 -17.88 8.74 -7.26
C LYS A 194 -18.36 9.88 -8.17
N ARG A 195 -17.53 10.28 -9.15
CA ARG A 195 -17.95 11.28 -10.13
C ARG A 195 -19.10 10.76 -10.99
N GLU A 196 -19.05 9.55 -11.50
CA GLU A 196 -20.18 9.01 -12.29
C GLU A 196 -21.50 9.00 -11.49
N GLU A 197 -21.46 8.72 -10.19
CA GLU A 197 -22.62 8.81 -9.30
C GLU A 197 -23.10 10.27 -9.13
N GLU A 198 -22.20 11.23 -8.95
CA GLU A 198 -22.52 12.67 -8.88
C GLU A 198 -23.16 13.17 -10.19
N TRP A 199 -22.58 12.86 -11.34
CA TRP A 199 -23.11 13.26 -12.65
C TRP A 199 -24.48 12.63 -12.94
N ASN A 200 -24.73 11.39 -12.51
CA ASN A 200 -26.02 10.75 -12.67
C ASN A 200 -27.12 11.36 -11.80
N MET A 201 -26.78 11.87 -10.60
CA MET A 201 -27.72 12.63 -9.78
C MET A 201 -28.08 13.96 -10.45
N ASP A 202 -27.09 14.71 -10.95
CA ASP A 202 -27.32 15.98 -11.65
C ASP A 202 -28.17 15.77 -12.92
N LEU A 203 -27.92 14.71 -13.68
CA LEU A 203 -28.74 14.34 -14.84
C LEU A 203 -30.17 13.96 -14.44
N GLY A 204 -30.35 13.30 -13.30
CA GLY A 204 -31.66 12.99 -12.73
C GLY A 204 -32.45 14.26 -12.39
N GLU A 205 -31.80 15.25 -11.77
CA GLU A 205 -32.41 16.55 -11.49
C GLU A 205 -32.76 17.30 -12.77
N LEU A 206 -31.87 17.33 -13.76
CA LEU A 206 -32.12 17.97 -15.05
C LEU A 206 -33.28 17.32 -15.80
N LYS A 207 -33.40 16.00 -15.74
CA LYS A 207 -34.53 15.27 -16.33
C LYS A 207 -35.85 15.64 -15.64
N SER A 208 -35.85 15.71 -14.31
CA SER A 208 -37.01 16.17 -13.53
C SER A 208 -37.44 17.59 -13.93
N ILE A 209 -36.49 18.52 -14.12
CA ILE A 209 -36.77 19.88 -14.60
C ILE A 209 -37.32 19.87 -16.03
N GLY A 210 -36.78 19.01 -16.91
CA GLY A 210 -37.27 18.81 -18.26
C GLY A 210 -38.73 18.33 -18.30
N ASP A 211 -39.08 17.36 -17.45
CA ASP A 211 -40.43 16.81 -17.32
C ASP A 211 -41.41 17.84 -16.73
N ILE A 212 -40.97 18.69 -15.81
CA ILE A 212 -41.79 19.83 -15.34
C ILE A 212 -42.04 20.81 -16.49
N ARG A 213 -41.01 21.12 -17.30
CA ARG A 213 -41.13 22.06 -18.41
C ARG A 213 -42.08 21.56 -19.50
N SER A 214 -42.05 20.27 -19.82
CA SER A 214 -42.97 19.67 -20.80
C SER A 214 -44.42 19.72 -20.29
N ASN A 215 -44.67 19.36 -19.03
CA ASN A 215 -45.98 19.46 -18.40
C ASN A 215 -46.55 20.89 -18.39
N VAL A 216 -45.73 21.90 -18.08
CA VAL A 216 -46.16 23.31 -18.11
C VAL A 216 -46.49 23.75 -19.55
N SER A 217 -45.70 23.33 -20.55
CA SER A 217 -45.95 23.67 -21.95
C SER A 217 -47.30 23.13 -22.44
N ASP A 218 -47.63 21.89 -22.08
CA ASP A 218 -48.90 21.26 -22.46
C ASP A 218 -50.10 21.95 -21.78
N HIS A 219 -49.96 22.37 -20.53
CA HIS A 219 -50.99 23.15 -19.82
C HIS A 219 -51.27 24.50 -20.51
N PHE A 220 -50.23 25.20 -20.96
CA PHE A 220 -50.39 26.47 -21.70
C PHE A 220 -51.07 26.27 -23.06
N LYS A 221 -50.72 25.22 -23.82
CA LYS A 221 -51.39 24.90 -25.09
C LYS A 221 -52.88 24.62 -24.89
N LYS A 222 -53.24 23.86 -23.85
CA LYS A 222 -54.63 23.52 -23.52
C LYS A 222 -55.45 24.74 -23.11
N SER A 223 -54.85 25.68 -22.36
CA SER A 223 -55.50 26.94 -21.97
C SER A 223 -55.76 27.87 -23.17
N LYS A 224 -54.82 27.95 -24.11
CA LYS A 224 -54.96 28.79 -25.32
C LYS A 224 -56.09 28.32 -26.24
N HIS A 225 -56.28 27.00 -26.38
CA HIS A 225 -57.42 26.44 -27.12
C HIS A 225 -58.77 26.77 -26.46
N LYS A 226 -58.83 26.79 -25.13
CA LYS A 226 -60.08 27.10 -24.41
C LYS A 226 -60.49 28.57 -24.57
N SER A 227 -59.53 29.52 -24.58
CA SER A 227 -59.83 30.94 -24.83
C SER A 227 -60.28 31.22 -26.27
N ASN A 228 -59.74 30.51 -27.26
CA ASN A 228 -60.15 30.70 -28.65
C ASN A 228 -61.55 30.12 -28.95
N ALA A 229 -61.97 29.06 -28.24
CA ALA A 229 -63.32 28.50 -28.39
C ALA A 229 -64.41 29.48 -27.92
N ILE A 230 -64.17 30.22 -26.84
CA ILE A 230 -65.13 31.18 -26.28
C ILE A 230 -65.35 32.39 -27.21
N ARG A 231 -64.35 32.74 -28.04
CA ARG A 231 -64.43 33.90 -28.95
C ARG A 231 -65.16 33.62 -30.27
N LEU A 232 -65.64 32.38 -30.48
CA LEU A 232 -66.41 31.96 -31.65
C LEU A 232 -67.90 31.78 -31.34
N GLU A 233 -68.30 31.91 -30.07
CA GLU A 233 -69.69 31.83 -29.62
C GLU A 233 -70.33 33.21 -29.35
N ASP A 234 -69.57 34.30 -29.52
CA ASP A 234 -70.03 35.71 -29.56
C ASP A 234 -69.98 36.25 -30.99
#